data_AF-A0A959IRQ9-F1
#
_entry.id   AF-A0A959IRQ9-F1
#
_cell.length_a   1.000
_cell.length_b   1.000
_cell.length_c   1.000
_cell.angle_alpha   90.00
_cell.angle_beta   90.00
_cell.angle_gamma   90.00
#
_symmetry.space_group_name_H-M   'P 1'
#
loop_
_entity.id
_entity.type
_entity.pdbx_description
1 polymer ?
#
loop_
_entity_poly.entity_id
_entity_poly.type
_entity_poly.pdbx_seq_one_letter_code
_entity_poly.pdbx_strand_id
1 'polypeptide(L)'
;MCRYPFFLLLLLFVSCEETSAPFSTYRPLDDRDSVRWASIRQWQGGPPPTWEPLLWRYQLGDTTETLHYDLRPLPAPDSLVRLPHRLVHPNRAMWYRTRVRFGHDQLLYVNADDGAQVFVAGAQVPQALPNSFRIPATEDSVDLHIRVLNNAMAGGLRQARFSPWEEGLTFYSRQDWAAQLLAGPPPWDTVVQVQPLLIAEPYWQRRADEQYRLRFVTAATGPATLHWGRSAGQLTETRQPALAEAGVLEFAWPASELPDTCFYQLRQGGSQSPVYHWSTAAERAGFTFTAWGDSQGGWPTFARLSRLMAADHPDFSIGLGDLVSDGALHTQWFDFLASLGPVAGQTVVYPVVGNHDYDGFYDDLIPALYQRYIREDTYFAWRYRNCYFVALDPNEQFPLGFSDKQQAWLRAQMA
;
A
#
# COMPACT_ATOMS: atom_id res chain seq x y z
N MET A 1 63.65 -12.45 -58.33
CA MET A 1 62.56 -13.24 -57.73
C MET A 1 62.35 -12.73 -56.31
N CYS A 2 61.28 -11.98 -56.08
CA CYS A 2 60.86 -11.48 -54.76
C CYS A 2 60.04 -12.54 -54.00
N ARG A 3 59.82 -12.27 -52.70
CA ARG A 3 58.83 -12.83 -51.73
C ARG A 3 59.43 -13.83 -50.73
N TYR A 4 59.16 -13.81 -49.42
CA TYR A 4 58.74 -12.84 -48.36
C TYR A 4 59.04 -13.59 -47.04
N PRO A 5 59.50 -12.94 -45.96
CA PRO A 5 59.56 -13.59 -44.65
C PRO A 5 58.16 -13.67 -44.03
N PHE A 6 57.77 -14.86 -43.58
CA PHE A 6 56.56 -15.11 -42.80
C PHE A 6 56.71 -14.48 -41.40
N PHE A 7 55.88 -13.49 -41.07
CA PHE A 7 55.72 -13.02 -39.69
C PHE A 7 54.57 -13.77 -39.03
N LEU A 8 54.88 -14.57 -38.00
CA LEU A 8 53.88 -15.19 -37.13
C LEU A 8 53.45 -14.15 -36.09
N LEU A 9 52.27 -13.56 -36.27
CA LEU A 9 51.66 -12.66 -35.31
C LEU A 9 50.97 -13.48 -34.21
N LEU A 10 51.59 -13.56 -33.03
CA LEU A 10 50.98 -14.18 -31.85
C LEU A 10 50.00 -13.17 -31.22
N LEU A 11 48.71 -13.30 -31.52
CA LEU A 11 47.65 -12.54 -30.86
C LEU A 11 47.38 -13.16 -29.48
N LEU A 12 47.99 -12.57 -28.45
CA LEU A 12 47.58 -12.78 -27.06
C LEU A 12 46.22 -12.10 -26.85
N PHE A 13 45.15 -12.88 -26.85
CA PHE A 13 43.87 -12.44 -26.30
C PHE A 13 44.04 -12.32 -24.79
N VAL A 14 44.38 -11.13 -24.33
CA VAL A 14 44.17 -10.75 -22.94
C VAL A 14 42.66 -10.61 -22.78
N SER A 15 42.01 -11.65 -22.26
CA SER A 15 40.68 -11.54 -21.70
C SER A 15 40.80 -10.57 -20.53
N CYS A 16 40.40 -9.33 -20.74
CA CYS A 16 40.10 -8.42 -19.64
C CYS A 16 38.86 -9.01 -18.97
N GLU A 17 39.05 -9.90 -17.99
CA GLU A 17 38.08 -10.03 -16.92
C GLU A 17 38.05 -8.66 -16.25
N GLU A 18 37.15 -7.78 -16.71
CA GLU A 18 36.63 -6.75 -15.82
C GLU A 18 36.12 -7.50 -14.61
N THR A 19 36.90 -7.46 -13.54
CA THR A 19 36.45 -7.82 -12.21
C THR A 19 35.30 -6.87 -11.91
N SER A 20 34.09 -7.29 -12.29
CA SER A 20 32.86 -6.57 -11.96
C SER A 20 32.92 -6.32 -10.47
N ALA A 21 32.94 -5.04 -10.07
CA ALA A 21 32.99 -4.66 -8.67
C ALA A 21 31.95 -5.50 -7.89
N PRO A 22 32.30 -6.08 -6.73
CA PRO A 22 31.41 -6.98 -6.03
C PRO A 22 30.11 -6.24 -5.70
N PHE A 23 28.99 -6.75 -6.22
CA PHE A 23 27.67 -6.22 -5.89
C PHE A 23 27.49 -6.23 -4.37
N SER A 24 27.06 -5.11 -3.79
CA SER A 24 26.68 -5.10 -2.38
C SER A 24 25.40 -5.90 -2.22
N THR A 25 25.41 -6.91 -1.33
CA THR A 25 24.20 -7.70 -1.04
C THR A 25 23.39 -6.96 0.02
N TYR A 26 22.19 -6.51 -0.33
CA TYR A 26 21.28 -5.92 0.65
C TYR A 26 20.40 -7.00 1.30
N ARG A 27 19.87 -6.69 2.48
CA ARG A 27 18.81 -7.47 3.14
C ARG A 27 17.49 -6.70 3.06
N PRO A 28 16.33 -7.38 2.99
CA PRO A 28 15.04 -6.76 3.26
C PRO A 28 15.10 -5.98 4.58
N LEU A 29 14.32 -4.90 4.69
CA LEU A 29 14.09 -4.26 5.99
C LEU A 29 13.54 -5.31 6.96
N ASP A 30 14.28 -5.54 8.05
CA ASP A 30 13.79 -6.30 9.19
C ASP A 30 13.22 -5.31 10.19
N ASP A 31 11.98 -5.50 10.62
CA ASP A 31 11.33 -4.71 11.68
C ASP A 31 12.14 -4.67 12.98
N ARG A 32 13.06 -5.63 13.16
CA ARG A 32 13.96 -5.72 14.31
C ARG A 32 15.22 -4.86 14.19
N ASP A 33 15.53 -4.29 13.02
CA ASP A 33 16.67 -3.37 12.85
C ASP A 33 16.30 -1.96 13.33
N SER A 34 16.13 -1.84 14.66
CA SER A 34 15.65 -0.62 15.30
C SER A 34 16.55 0.59 15.04
N VAL A 35 17.84 0.38 14.78
CA VAL A 35 18.79 1.47 14.51
C VAL A 35 18.57 2.03 13.11
N ARG A 36 18.44 1.17 12.10
CA ARG A 36 18.14 1.59 10.73
C ARG A 36 16.74 2.20 10.62
N TRP A 37 15.77 1.64 11.35
CA TRP A 37 14.44 2.24 11.44
C TRP A 37 14.45 3.58 12.16
N ALA A 38 15.17 3.72 13.28
CA ALA A 38 15.26 4.97 14.01
C ALA A 38 15.87 6.09 13.17
N SER A 39 16.83 5.78 12.28
CA SER A 39 17.43 6.78 11.39
C SER A 39 16.56 7.12 10.17
N ILE A 40 15.85 6.14 9.61
CA ILE A 40 14.88 6.39 8.52
C ILE A 40 13.68 7.20 9.03
N ARG A 41 13.21 6.89 10.24
CA ARG A 41 12.08 7.55 10.90
C ARG A 41 12.48 8.86 11.59
N GLN A 42 13.73 9.33 11.41
CA GLN A 42 14.31 10.42 12.17
C GLN A 42 13.81 11.79 11.70
N TRP A 43 12.53 12.06 11.91
CA TRP A 43 12.01 13.41 11.92
C TRP A 43 11.91 13.91 13.38
N GLN A 44 12.57 15.03 13.66
CA GLN A 44 12.77 15.58 15.02
C GLN A 44 11.85 16.75 15.39
N GLY A 45 10.82 17.05 14.59
CA GLY A 45 9.89 18.12 14.92
C GLY A 45 8.88 17.68 15.98
N GLY A 46 8.57 18.57 16.92
CA GLY A 46 7.48 18.35 17.87
C GLY A 46 6.10 18.48 17.19
N PRO A 47 5.04 17.90 17.78
CA PRO A 47 3.68 18.20 17.35
C PRO A 47 3.38 19.68 17.46
N PRO A 48 2.64 20.27 16.51
CA PRO A 48 2.21 21.65 16.60
C PRO A 48 1.27 21.82 17.81
N PRO A 49 1.11 23.05 18.33
CA PRO A 49 0.06 23.33 19.29
C PRO A 49 -1.29 22.95 18.68
N THR A 50 -2.07 22.14 19.40
CA THR A 50 -3.37 21.67 18.95
C THR A 50 -4.46 21.97 19.96
N TRP A 51 -5.69 22.13 19.46
CA TRP A 51 -6.88 22.24 20.28
C TRP A 51 -8.06 21.55 19.59
N GLU A 52 -9.08 21.17 20.37
CA GLU A 52 -10.29 20.50 19.88
C GLU A 52 -11.55 21.23 20.40
N PRO A 53 -12.62 21.32 19.59
CA PRO A 53 -13.91 21.80 20.07
C PRO A 53 -14.46 20.92 21.20
N LEU A 54 -14.98 21.55 22.26
CA LEU A 54 -15.47 20.85 23.45
C LEU A 54 -16.76 20.05 23.21
N LEU A 55 -17.59 20.49 22.25
CA LEU A 55 -18.89 19.91 21.94
C LEU A 55 -19.14 19.92 20.43
N TRP A 56 -19.78 18.86 19.96
CA TRP A 56 -20.25 18.70 18.59
C TRP A 56 -21.75 18.45 18.60
N ARG A 57 -22.46 19.00 17.62
CA ARG A 57 -23.82 18.57 17.29
C ARG A 57 -23.70 17.37 16.36
N TYR A 58 -24.45 16.32 16.65
CA TYR A 58 -24.40 15.06 15.93
C TYR A 58 -25.75 14.71 15.33
N GLN A 59 -25.70 14.15 14.12
CA GLN A 59 -26.83 13.54 13.44
C GLN A 59 -26.39 12.33 12.61
N LEU A 60 -27.28 11.33 12.47
CA LEU A 60 -27.14 10.30 11.45
C LEU A 60 -27.49 10.86 10.06
N GLY A 61 -26.67 10.56 9.06
CA GLY A 61 -26.97 10.83 7.66
C GLY A 61 -28.17 10.04 7.14
N ASP A 62 -28.70 10.42 5.99
CA ASP A 62 -29.75 9.65 5.32
C ASP A 62 -29.19 8.31 4.80
N THR A 63 -30.04 7.29 4.68
CA THR A 63 -29.70 6.02 4.04
C THR A 63 -29.50 6.13 2.53
N THR A 64 -29.97 7.21 1.89
CA THR A 64 -29.82 7.44 0.45
C THR A 64 -28.61 8.31 0.11
N GLU A 65 -27.79 8.71 1.09
CA GLU A 65 -26.62 9.53 0.79
C GLU A 65 -25.57 8.74 0.01
N THR A 66 -25.13 9.29 -1.11
CA THR A 66 -24.02 8.77 -1.90
C THR A 66 -22.71 9.48 -1.53
N LEU A 67 -21.60 9.12 -2.19
CA LEU A 67 -20.30 9.76 -1.99
C LEU A 67 -20.38 11.28 -2.18
N HIS A 68 -20.96 11.72 -3.30
CA HIS A 68 -21.22 13.13 -3.60
C HIS A 68 -22.57 13.53 -3.03
N TYR A 69 -22.54 14.20 -1.87
CA TYR A 69 -23.74 14.68 -1.21
C TYR A 69 -23.67 16.18 -1.01
N ASP A 70 -24.64 16.89 -1.57
CA ASP A 70 -24.82 18.32 -1.29
C ASP A 70 -25.30 18.51 0.14
N LEU A 71 -24.56 19.28 0.94
CA LEU A 71 -24.96 19.58 2.31
C LEU A 71 -26.38 20.19 2.31
N ARG A 72 -27.33 19.44 2.87
CA ARG A 72 -28.68 19.94 3.16
C ARG A 72 -28.73 20.44 4.61
N PRO A 73 -29.64 21.38 4.95
CA PRO A 73 -29.87 21.74 6.34
C PRO A 73 -30.14 20.48 7.16
N LEU A 74 -29.30 20.23 8.16
CA LEU A 74 -29.40 19.07 9.04
C LEU A 74 -30.76 19.07 9.78
N PRO A 75 -31.65 18.09 9.56
CA PRO A 75 -32.92 18.05 10.29
C PRO A 75 -32.71 17.65 11.76
N ALA A 76 -33.57 18.11 12.66
CA ALA A 76 -33.54 17.67 14.06
C ALA A 76 -33.76 16.15 14.18
N PRO A 77 -33.18 15.44 15.18
CA PRO A 77 -32.55 16.00 16.39
C PRO A 77 -31.02 16.18 16.32
N ASP A 78 -30.57 17.39 16.71
CA ASP A 78 -29.18 17.71 17.03
C ASP A 78 -28.84 17.23 18.46
N SER A 79 -28.17 16.09 18.60
CA SER A 79 -27.66 15.67 19.92
C SER A 79 -26.28 16.27 20.16
N LEU A 80 -26.03 16.80 21.37
CA LEU A 80 -24.69 17.24 21.74
C LEU A 80 -23.84 16.04 22.16
N VAL A 81 -22.66 15.90 21.57
CA VAL A 81 -21.71 14.82 21.84
C VAL A 81 -20.31 15.37 22.11
N ARG A 82 -19.50 14.56 22.78
CA ARG A 82 -18.06 14.78 22.96
C ARG A 82 -17.30 13.72 22.18
N LEU A 83 -16.10 14.06 21.72
CA LEU A 83 -15.21 13.10 21.08
C LEU A 83 -14.37 12.34 22.13
N PRO A 84 -14.01 11.07 21.89
CA PRO A 84 -14.40 10.27 20.73
C PRO A 84 -15.87 9.84 20.80
N HIS A 85 -16.57 9.89 19.66
CA HIS A 85 -17.95 9.45 19.51
C HIS A 85 -18.02 8.37 18.44
N ARG A 86 -18.44 7.16 18.81
CA ARG A 86 -18.53 5.99 17.91
C ARG A 86 -19.80 5.20 18.21
N LEU A 87 -20.55 4.87 17.16
CA LEU A 87 -21.86 4.22 17.28
C LEU A 87 -21.99 3.04 16.31
N VAL A 88 -22.79 2.04 16.69
CA VAL A 88 -23.09 0.85 15.87
C VAL A 88 -24.25 1.18 14.92
N HIS A 89 -23.93 1.88 13.84
CA HIS A 89 -24.85 2.14 12.73
C HIS A 89 -24.17 1.75 11.42
N PRO A 90 -24.41 0.54 10.92
CA PRO A 90 -23.72 0.03 9.75
C PRO A 90 -23.94 0.89 8.50
N ASN A 91 -22.89 1.07 7.70
CA ASN A 91 -22.97 1.57 6.32
C ASN A 91 -23.78 2.87 6.20
N ARG A 92 -23.43 3.86 7.03
CA ARG A 92 -24.23 5.07 7.18
C ARG A 92 -23.38 6.26 7.55
N ALA A 93 -23.51 7.33 6.77
CA ALA A 93 -22.84 8.59 7.07
C ALA A 93 -23.25 9.15 8.45
N MET A 94 -22.33 9.87 9.07
CA MET A 94 -22.54 10.53 10.36
C MET A 94 -22.10 11.98 10.28
N TRP A 95 -22.99 12.90 10.60
CA TRP A 95 -22.75 14.33 10.51
C TRP A 95 -22.42 14.91 11.87
N TYR A 96 -21.34 15.68 11.91
CA TYR A 96 -20.88 16.41 13.08
C TYR A 96 -20.78 17.89 12.71
N ARG A 97 -21.35 18.76 13.54
CA ARG A 97 -21.35 20.20 13.33
C ARG A 97 -20.80 20.92 14.54
N THR A 98 -19.96 21.91 14.30
CA THR A 98 -19.57 22.92 15.29
C THR A 98 -19.47 24.29 14.63
N ARG A 99 -19.23 25.34 15.43
CA ARG A 99 -18.99 26.69 14.93
C ARG A 99 -17.56 27.11 15.23
N VAL A 100 -16.91 27.66 14.22
CA VAL A 100 -15.51 28.08 14.30
C VAL A 100 -15.35 29.53 13.85
N ARG A 101 -14.30 30.19 14.35
CA ARG A 101 -13.86 31.51 13.90
C ARG A 101 -12.35 31.58 14.04
N PHE A 102 -11.65 31.85 12.94
CA PHE A 102 -10.19 31.89 12.94
C PHE A 102 -9.66 33.16 12.31
N GLY A 103 -8.71 33.83 12.97
CA GLY A 103 -8.00 34.98 12.40
C GLY A 103 -6.94 34.62 11.36
N HIS A 104 -6.63 33.34 11.21
CA HIS A 104 -5.68 32.79 10.24
C HIS A 104 -6.08 31.35 9.89
N ASP A 105 -5.58 30.86 8.76
CA ASP A 105 -5.82 29.50 8.31
C ASP A 105 -5.39 28.46 9.36
N GLN A 106 -6.20 27.40 9.47
CA GLN A 106 -5.92 26.24 10.30
C GLN A 106 -5.77 25.00 9.42
N LEU A 107 -4.98 24.05 9.90
CA LEU A 107 -5.10 22.66 9.49
C LEU A 107 -6.04 21.96 10.46
N LEU A 108 -7.06 21.29 9.93
CA LEU A 108 -7.95 20.39 10.67
C LEU A 108 -7.53 18.94 10.38
N TYR A 109 -7.03 18.23 11.38
CA TYR A 109 -6.83 16.79 11.33
C TYR A 109 -8.07 16.07 11.87
N VAL A 110 -8.58 15.11 11.10
CA VAL A 110 -9.80 14.35 11.39
C VAL A 110 -9.46 12.87 11.51
N ASN A 111 -9.83 12.23 12.61
CA ASN A 111 -9.83 10.77 12.71
C ASN A 111 -11.29 10.28 12.74
N ALA A 112 -11.70 9.58 11.68
CA ALA A 112 -13.10 9.27 11.38
C ALA A 112 -13.38 7.79 11.09
N ASP A 113 -12.60 6.88 11.68
CA ASP A 113 -12.63 5.42 11.41
C ASP A 113 -12.35 5.11 9.92
N ASP A 114 -13.36 5.22 9.05
CA ASP A 114 -13.26 4.90 7.63
C ASP A 114 -12.79 6.10 6.79
N GLY A 115 -13.35 7.28 6.99
CA GLY A 115 -13.00 8.49 6.24
C GLY A 115 -13.93 9.66 6.51
N ALA A 116 -13.59 10.85 6.01
CA ALA A 116 -14.39 12.05 6.22
C ALA A 116 -14.38 13.03 5.06
N GLN A 117 -15.49 13.75 4.92
CA GLN A 117 -15.60 14.97 4.12
C GLN A 117 -15.83 16.17 5.05
N VAL A 118 -15.24 17.32 4.73
CA VAL A 118 -15.35 18.54 5.55
C VAL A 118 -16.01 19.65 4.76
N PHE A 119 -16.89 20.40 5.42
CA PHE A 119 -17.58 21.54 4.82
C PHE A 119 -17.44 22.78 5.71
N VAL A 120 -17.13 23.92 5.11
CA VAL A 120 -17.03 25.23 5.77
C VAL A 120 -18.03 26.17 5.12
N ALA A 121 -18.92 26.75 5.92
CA ALA A 121 -20.00 27.62 5.42
C ALA A 121 -20.83 27.01 4.28
N GLY A 122 -20.99 25.68 4.30
CA GLY A 122 -21.74 24.90 3.31
C GLY A 122 -20.95 24.48 2.07
N ALA A 123 -19.74 24.98 1.86
CA ALA A 123 -18.87 24.53 0.77
C ALA A 123 -17.96 23.39 1.24
N GLN A 124 -17.84 22.34 0.43
CA GLN A 124 -16.89 21.24 0.69
C GLN A 124 -15.45 21.76 0.57
N VAL A 125 -14.61 21.34 1.50
CA VAL A 125 -13.18 21.61 1.51
C VAL A 125 -12.47 20.33 1.10
N PRO A 126 -11.63 20.35 0.05
CA PRO A 126 -10.86 19.17 -0.34
C PRO A 126 -9.83 18.83 0.73
N GLN A 127 -9.50 17.55 0.82
CA GLN A 127 -8.42 17.09 1.68
C GLN A 127 -7.06 17.56 1.12
N ALA A 128 -6.16 18.01 2.00
CA ALA A 128 -4.85 18.55 1.62
C ALA A 128 -3.71 17.54 1.85
N LEU A 129 -3.84 16.70 2.87
CA LEU A 129 -3.02 15.53 3.18
C LEU A 129 -3.96 14.47 3.76
N PRO A 130 -3.57 13.19 3.83
CA PRO A 130 -4.37 12.16 4.48
C PRO A 130 -4.97 12.65 5.80
N ASN A 131 -6.29 12.51 5.93
CA ASN A 131 -7.04 12.90 7.12
C ASN A 131 -6.95 14.40 7.52
N SER A 132 -6.47 15.28 6.64
CA SER A 132 -6.12 16.68 6.97
C SER A 132 -6.69 17.69 5.97
N PHE A 133 -7.35 18.74 6.46
CA PHE A 133 -8.09 19.72 5.67
C PHE A 133 -7.63 21.15 5.96
N ARG A 134 -7.57 22.00 4.92
CA ARG A 134 -7.28 23.43 5.09
C ARG A 134 -8.56 24.20 5.43
N ILE A 135 -8.64 24.72 6.65
CA ILE A 135 -9.76 25.56 7.07
C ILE A 135 -9.33 27.03 6.96
N PRO A 136 -9.89 27.79 6.01
CA PRO A 136 -9.48 29.17 5.80
C PRO A 136 -9.85 30.05 7.00
N ALA A 137 -9.14 31.17 7.15
CA ALA A 137 -9.54 32.24 8.07
C ALA A 137 -10.97 32.72 7.80
N THR A 138 -11.70 33.07 8.85
CA THR A 138 -13.09 33.54 8.75
C THR A 138 -13.29 34.80 9.59
N GLU A 139 -13.85 35.84 8.98
CA GLU A 139 -14.15 37.10 9.69
C GLU A 139 -15.22 36.88 10.77
N ASP A 140 -16.25 36.10 10.43
CA ASP A 140 -17.37 35.73 11.29
C ASP A 140 -17.29 34.28 11.77
N SER A 141 -18.12 33.96 12.77
CA SER A 141 -18.31 32.57 13.19
C SER A 141 -19.15 31.82 12.15
N VAL A 142 -18.56 30.79 11.55
CA VAL A 142 -19.20 29.95 10.51
C VAL A 142 -19.44 28.53 11.01
N ASP A 143 -20.36 27.83 10.35
CA ASP A 143 -20.54 26.40 10.58
C ASP A 143 -19.43 25.59 9.89
N LEU A 144 -18.87 24.65 10.65
CA LEU A 144 -17.99 23.60 10.17
C LEU A 144 -18.72 22.27 10.33
N HIS A 145 -18.84 21.52 9.23
CA HIS A 145 -19.39 20.18 9.23
C HIS A 145 -18.30 19.16 8.92
N ILE A 146 -18.31 18.05 9.63
CA ILE A 146 -17.54 16.84 9.32
C ILE A 146 -18.55 15.74 9.06
N ARG A 147 -18.56 15.21 7.84
CA ARG A 147 -19.31 14.03 7.45
C ARG A 147 -18.37 12.84 7.53
N VAL A 148 -18.58 11.99 8.52
CA VAL A 148 -17.88 10.70 8.64
C VAL A 148 -18.56 9.71 7.72
N LEU A 149 -17.77 9.09 6.83
CA LEU A 149 -18.22 8.15 5.82
C LEU A 149 -18.00 6.73 6.32
N ASN A 150 -18.94 6.23 7.12
CA ASN A 150 -18.85 4.90 7.70
C ASN A 150 -19.37 3.82 6.73
N ASN A 151 -18.45 2.97 6.27
CA ASN A 151 -18.64 1.76 5.46
C ASN A 151 -18.47 0.47 6.29
N ALA A 152 -18.26 0.62 7.59
CA ALA A 152 -18.17 -0.47 8.55
C ALA A 152 -19.45 -0.63 9.38
N MET A 153 -19.43 -1.64 10.26
CA MET A 153 -20.51 -1.90 11.23
C MET A 153 -20.68 -0.80 12.28
N ALA A 154 -19.61 -0.06 12.57
CA ALA A 154 -19.61 1.01 13.53
C ALA A 154 -18.58 2.07 13.16
N GLY A 155 -18.97 3.33 13.25
CA GLY A 155 -18.13 4.46 12.89
C GLY A 155 -18.41 5.68 13.76
N GLY A 156 -17.68 6.75 13.51
CA GLY A 156 -17.94 8.05 14.09
C GLY A 156 -16.71 8.93 14.14
N LEU A 157 -16.87 10.12 14.72
CA LEU A 157 -15.79 11.08 14.82
C LEU A 157 -14.99 10.79 16.09
N ARG A 158 -13.75 10.32 15.91
CA ARG A 158 -12.86 10.00 17.03
C ARG A 158 -12.06 11.20 17.49
N GLN A 159 -11.65 12.04 16.53
CA GLN A 159 -10.82 13.21 16.80
C GLN A 159 -11.02 14.28 15.74
N ALA A 160 -10.96 15.55 16.13
CA ALA A 160 -10.96 16.70 15.24
C ALA A 160 -10.07 17.80 15.83
N ARG A 161 -8.77 17.78 15.46
CA ARG A 161 -7.74 18.69 15.99
C ARG A 161 -7.42 19.80 15.02
N PHE A 162 -7.38 21.02 15.54
CA PHE A 162 -6.90 22.17 14.81
C PHE A 162 -5.46 22.50 15.22
N SER A 163 -4.66 22.90 14.24
CA SER A 163 -3.34 23.52 14.42
C SER A 163 -3.15 24.67 13.44
N PRO A 164 -2.19 25.59 13.66
CA PRO A 164 -1.80 26.55 12.63
C PRO A 164 -1.45 25.82 11.32
N TRP A 165 -1.91 26.37 10.18
CA TRP A 165 -1.80 25.72 8.87
C TRP A 165 -0.37 25.24 8.54
N GLU A 166 0.61 26.14 8.56
CA GLU A 166 1.99 25.84 8.16
C GLU A 166 2.67 24.80 9.06
N GLU A 167 2.47 24.92 10.38
CA GLU A 167 3.05 24.00 11.36
C GLU A 167 2.42 22.61 11.26
N GLY A 168 1.08 22.55 11.13
CA GLY A 168 0.34 21.32 10.89
C GLY A 168 0.77 20.65 9.59
N LEU A 169 0.78 21.40 8.47
CA LEU A 169 1.15 20.86 7.17
C LEU A 169 2.56 20.28 7.20
N THR A 170 3.51 20.99 7.83
CA THR A 170 4.88 20.52 8.02
C THR A 170 4.95 19.25 8.88
N PHE A 171 4.17 19.18 9.97
CA PHE A 171 4.12 18.00 10.84
C PHE A 171 3.55 16.78 10.12
N TYR A 172 2.33 16.90 9.58
CA TYR A 172 1.60 15.78 8.99
C TYR A 172 2.21 15.29 7.67
N SER A 173 2.74 16.19 6.82
CA SER A 173 3.45 15.79 5.59
C SER A 173 4.72 14.97 5.87
N ARG A 174 5.26 15.08 7.08
CA ARG A 174 6.48 14.37 7.50
C ARG A 174 6.22 13.10 8.29
N GLN A 175 4.97 12.78 8.60
CA GLN A 175 4.62 11.51 9.24
C GLN A 175 4.81 10.32 8.30
N ASP A 176 4.59 10.51 6.99
CA ASP A 176 4.85 9.47 5.99
C ASP A 176 6.30 9.53 5.47
N TRP A 177 7.24 9.07 6.30
CA TRP A 177 8.65 8.99 5.93
C TRP A 177 8.89 8.05 4.73
N ALA A 178 7.99 7.08 4.49
CA ALA A 178 8.14 6.11 3.41
C ALA A 178 7.88 6.75 2.04
N ALA A 179 6.92 7.68 1.96
CA ALA A 179 6.71 8.49 0.77
C ALA A 179 7.99 9.28 0.39
N GLN A 180 8.67 9.87 1.38
CA GLN A 180 9.92 10.61 1.16
C GLN A 180 11.04 9.69 0.68
N LEU A 181 11.20 8.52 1.32
CA LEU A 181 12.19 7.51 0.96
C LEU A 181 12.05 7.07 -0.51
N LEU A 182 10.82 6.96 -1.02
CA LEU A 182 10.54 6.59 -2.40
C LEU A 182 10.73 7.73 -3.41
N ALA A 183 10.56 8.97 -2.98
CA ALA A 183 10.78 10.15 -3.82
C ALA A 183 12.28 10.45 -4.04
N GLY A 184 13.14 9.97 -3.14
CA GLY A 184 14.59 10.05 -3.26
C GLY A 184 15.28 9.71 -1.93
N PRO A 185 16.60 9.47 -1.93
CA PRO A 185 17.34 9.32 -0.69
C PRO A 185 17.14 10.58 0.16
N PRO A 186 16.82 10.44 1.46
CA PRO A 186 16.51 11.61 2.26
C PRO A 186 17.71 12.56 2.40
N PRO A 187 17.47 13.87 2.57
CA PRO A 187 18.53 14.89 2.54
C PRO A 187 19.44 14.93 3.78
N TRP A 188 19.28 14.01 4.74
CA TRP A 188 20.18 13.93 5.90
C TRP A 188 21.43 13.12 5.56
N ASP A 189 22.45 13.83 5.07
CA ASP A 189 23.80 13.40 4.66
C ASP A 189 24.63 12.59 5.69
N THR A 190 24.06 12.15 6.81
CA THR A 190 24.78 11.41 7.86
C THR A 190 24.36 9.97 8.04
N VAL A 191 23.22 9.54 7.51
CA VAL A 191 22.78 8.15 7.69
C VAL A 191 22.24 7.60 6.38
N VAL A 192 23.17 7.11 5.56
CA VAL A 192 23.10 5.86 4.77
C VAL A 192 24.11 5.97 3.62
N GLN A 193 25.37 5.59 3.86
CA GLN A 193 26.28 5.10 2.79
C GLN A 193 25.83 3.72 2.24
N VAL A 194 24.56 3.34 2.40
CA VAL A 194 24.01 2.01 2.11
C VAL A 194 22.79 2.13 1.21
N GLN A 195 22.98 2.28 -0.09
CA GLN A 195 21.92 1.93 -1.03
C GLN A 195 22.26 0.56 -1.64
N PRO A 196 21.32 -0.41 -1.67
CA PRO A 196 19.88 -0.21 -1.75
C PRO A 196 19.06 -0.92 -0.66
N LEU A 197 17.78 -0.52 -0.55
CA LEU A 197 16.84 -0.96 0.46
C LEU A 197 15.65 -1.68 -0.19
N LEU A 198 15.57 -3.00 -0.03
CA LEU A 198 14.35 -3.73 -0.30
C LEU A 198 13.43 -3.60 0.90
N ILE A 199 12.18 -3.22 0.65
CA ILE A 199 11.20 -2.94 1.71
C ILE A 199 10.70 -4.23 2.34
N ALA A 200 10.40 -5.24 1.52
CA ALA A 200 9.90 -6.53 1.97
C ALA A 200 10.40 -7.65 1.06
N GLU A 201 10.31 -8.90 1.53
CA GLU A 201 10.56 -10.05 0.66
C GLU A 201 9.67 -9.99 -0.60
N PRO A 202 10.20 -10.43 -1.75
CA PRO A 202 9.42 -10.43 -2.98
C PRO A 202 8.29 -11.44 -2.89
N TYR A 203 7.17 -11.12 -3.51
CA TYR A 203 5.97 -11.95 -3.43
C TYR A 203 5.42 -12.25 -4.81
N TRP A 204 4.78 -13.42 -4.91
CA TRP A 204 4.20 -13.93 -6.15
C TRP A 204 2.69 -13.74 -6.18
N GLN A 205 2.21 -13.35 -7.35
CA GLN A 205 0.79 -13.29 -7.70
C GLN A 205 0.54 -14.11 -8.96
N ARG A 206 -0.71 -14.57 -9.12
CA ARG A 206 -1.18 -15.15 -10.38
C ARG A 206 -2.38 -14.36 -10.86
N ARG A 207 -2.38 -13.96 -12.13
CA ARG A 207 -3.46 -13.21 -12.77
C ARG A 207 -4.40 -14.17 -13.53
N ALA A 208 -5.55 -13.65 -13.95
CA ALA A 208 -6.58 -14.42 -14.64
C ALA A 208 -6.14 -14.93 -16.03
N ASP A 209 -5.14 -14.27 -16.62
CA ASP A 209 -4.45 -14.66 -17.87
C ASP A 209 -3.42 -15.79 -17.68
N GLU A 210 -3.43 -16.41 -16.49
CA GLU A 210 -2.51 -17.47 -16.06
C GLU A 210 -1.03 -17.05 -15.97
N GLN A 211 -0.73 -15.75 -16.01
CA GLN A 211 0.62 -15.27 -15.81
C GLN A 211 0.98 -15.19 -14.32
N TYR A 212 2.21 -15.59 -14.02
CA TYR A 212 2.83 -15.35 -12.73
C TYR A 212 3.50 -13.98 -12.75
N ARG A 213 3.25 -13.19 -11.70
CA ARG A 213 3.88 -11.89 -11.47
C ARG A 213 4.69 -11.96 -10.18
N LEU A 214 5.96 -11.57 -10.27
CA LEU A 214 6.86 -11.40 -9.14
C LEU A 214 7.05 -9.91 -8.89
N ARG A 215 6.71 -9.45 -7.69
CA ARG A 215 6.84 -8.04 -7.31
C ARG A 215 7.95 -7.82 -6.30
N PHE A 216 8.69 -6.73 -6.50
CA PHE A 216 9.64 -6.17 -5.53
C PHE A 216 9.22 -4.73 -5.22
N VAL A 217 9.32 -4.34 -3.94
CA VAL A 217 9.21 -2.94 -3.51
C VAL A 217 10.55 -2.49 -2.96
N THR A 218 11.13 -1.48 -3.58
CA THR A 218 12.52 -1.06 -3.39
C THR A 218 12.63 0.46 -3.37
N ALA A 219 13.43 0.99 -2.46
CA ALA A 219 13.81 2.41 -2.47
C ALA A 219 15.04 2.69 -3.35
N ALA A 220 15.60 1.64 -3.96
CA ALA A 220 16.74 1.74 -4.84
C ALA A 220 16.41 2.48 -6.14
N THR A 221 17.39 3.22 -6.65
CA THR A 221 17.31 3.88 -7.94
C THR A 221 18.21 3.20 -8.97
N GLY A 222 17.96 3.48 -10.25
CA GLY A 222 18.73 2.92 -11.36
C GLY A 222 18.12 1.64 -11.97
N PRO A 223 18.74 1.12 -13.04
CA PRO A 223 18.21 -0.01 -13.80
C PRO A 223 18.16 -1.27 -12.95
N ALA A 224 17.06 -2.01 -13.08
CA ALA A 224 16.81 -3.25 -12.37
C ALA A 224 16.78 -4.42 -13.36
N THR A 225 17.39 -5.53 -13.00
CA THR A 225 17.37 -6.77 -13.78
C THR A 225 17.25 -7.95 -12.83
N LEU A 226 16.32 -8.86 -13.12
CA LEU A 226 16.23 -10.12 -12.39
C LEU A 226 17.16 -11.14 -13.04
N HIS A 227 18.04 -11.72 -12.24
CA HIS A 227 18.82 -12.88 -12.60
C HIS A 227 18.16 -14.13 -12.03
N TRP A 228 17.95 -15.16 -12.83
CA TRP A 228 17.22 -16.35 -12.40
C TRP A 228 17.75 -17.63 -13.05
N GLY A 229 17.36 -18.78 -12.51
CA GLY A 229 17.72 -20.10 -13.03
C GLY A 229 17.14 -21.24 -12.22
N ARG A 230 17.56 -22.47 -12.55
CA ARG A 230 17.06 -23.72 -11.92
C ARG A 230 17.81 -24.12 -10.64
N SER A 231 18.89 -23.42 -10.30
CA SER A 231 19.63 -23.65 -9.05
C SER A 231 20.21 -22.33 -8.51
N ALA A 232 20.40 -22.25 -7.20
CA ALA A 232 20.90 -21.04 -6.53
C ALA A 232 22.30 -20.60 -7.02
N GLY A 233 23.12 -21.53 -7.51
CA GLY A 233 24.48 -21.24 -8.00
C GLY A 233 24.56 -20.89 -9.50
N GLN A 234 23.45 -21.00 -10.24
CA GLN A 234 23.44 -20.82 -11.70
C GLN A 234 22.26 -19.93 -12.13
N LEU A 235 22.38 -18.63 -11.83
CA LEU A 235 21.42 -17.60 -12.25
C LEU A 235 21.80 -17.00 -13.61
N THR A 236 21.82 -17.84 -14.65
CA THR A 236 22.34 -17.49 -15.98
C THR A 236 21.34 -16.73 -16.85
N GLU A 237 20.05 -16.84 -16.55
CA GLU A 237 18.99 -16.18 -17.29
C GLU A 237 18.70 -14.80 -16.70
N THR A 238 18.29 -13.86 -17.55
CA THR A 238 17.93 -12.51 -17.10
C THR A 238 16.54 -12.11 -17.59
N ARG A 239 15.86 -11.26 -16.83
CA ARG A 239 14.58 -10.66 -17.21
C ARG A 239 14.54 -9.19 -16.79
N GLN A 240 14.06 -8.34 -17.69
CA GLN A 240 13.78 -6.93 -17.39
C GLN A 240 12.40 -6.80 -16.75
N PRO A 241 12.19 -5.80 -15.89
CA PRO A 241 10.87 -5.55 -15.32
C PRO A 241 9.86 -5.21 -16.42
N ALA A 242 8.66 -5.77 -16.32
CA ALA A 242 7.51 -5.37 -17.13
C ALA A 242 6.90 -4.05 -16.65
N LEU A 243 7.07 -3.73 -15.35
CA LEU A 243 6.72 -2.46 -14.72
C LEU A 243 7.88 -2.02 -13.82
N ALA A 244 8.28 -0.76 -13.93
CA ALA A 244 9.25 -0.13 -13.03
C ALA A 244 8.80 1.30 -12.73
N GLU A 245 7.95 1.46 -11.71
CA GLU A 245 7.33 2.74 -11.38
C GLU A 245 7.38 2.99 -9.88
N ALA A 246 7.89 4.16 -9.50
CA ALA A 246 7.82 4.69 -8.15
C ALA A 246 8.21 3.66 -7.05
N GLY A 247 9.32 2.94 -7.28
CA GLY A 247 9.87 1.94 -6.37
C GLY A 247 9.19 0.56 -6.40
N VAL A 248 8.23 0.33 -7.30
CA VAL A 248 7.65 -0.99 -7.55
C VAL A 248 8.23 -1.56 -8.83
N LEU A 249 8.75 -2.79 -8.74
CA LEU A 249 9.22 -3.58 -9.89
C LEU A 249 8.34 -4.81 -10.03
N GLU A 250 7.83 -5.04 -11.23
CA GLU A 250 7.08 -6.26 -11.55
C GLU A 250 7.75 -7.03 -12.69
N PHE A 251 7.93 -8.34 -12.50
CA PHE A 251 8.42 -9.26 -13.51
C PHE A 251 7.32 -10.28 -13.84
N ALA A 252 7.10 -10.55 -15.12
CA ALA A 252 6.02 -11.42 -15.59
C ALA A 252 6.55 -12.68 -16.27
N TRP A 253 5.89 -13.81 -16.03
CA TRP A 253 6.10 -15.08 -16.75
C TRP A 253 4.78 -15.71 -17.18
N PRO A 254 4.70 -16.19 -18.42
CA PRO A 254 3.75 -17.24 -18.77
C PRO A 254 3.99 -18.48 -17.89
N ALA A 255 2.91 -19.14 -17.44
CA ALA A 255 3.03 -20.37 -16.65
C ALA A 255 3.87 -21.45 -17.34
N SER A 256 3.84 -21.52 -18.67
CA SER A 256 4.61 -22.49 -19.48
C SER A 256 6.12 -22.26 -19.48
N GLU A 257 6.59 -21.07 -19.10
CA GLU A 257 8.03 -20.73 -19.08
C GLU A 257 8.67 -20.97 -17.71
N LEU A 258 7.85 -21.10 -16.65
CA LEU A 258 8.37 -21.20 -15.30
C LEU A 258 8.61 -22.69 -14.93
N PRO A 259 9.83 -23.06 -14.50
CA PRO A 259 10.08 -24.42 -14.00
C PRO A 259 9.37 -24.66 -12.66
N ASP A 260 9.21 -25.94 -12.30
CA ASP A 260 8.60 -26.36 -11.03
C ASP A 260 9.23 -25.68 -9.81
N THR A 261 10.55 -25.46 -9.86
CA THR A 261 11.31 -24.67 -8.89
C THR A 261 12.22 -23.70 -9.64
N CYS A 262 12.20 -22.44 -9.25
CA CYS A 262 13.09 -21.40 -9.75
C CYS A 262 13.83 -20.69 -8.61
N PHE A 263 15.03 -20.22 -8.92
CA PHE A 263 15.85 -19.38 -8.04
C PHE A 263 16.05 -18.04 -8.70
N TYR A 264 16.03 -16.96 -7.94
CA TYR A 264 16.11 -15.61 -8.49
C TYR A 264 16.77 -14.61 -7.56
N GLN A 265 17.37 -13.59 -8.15
CA GLN A 265 18.07 -12.50 -7.48
C GLN A 265 17.83 -11.20 -8.25
N LEU A 266 17.37 -10.17 -7.55
CA LEU A 266 17.25 -8.83 -8.12
C LEU A 266 18.61 -8.15 -8.09
N ARG A 267 19.06 -7.61 -9.22
CA ARG A 267 20.20 -6.70 -9.30
C ARG A 267 19.73 -5.32 -9.72
N GLN A 268 20.11 -4.30 -8.96
CA GLN A 268 19.70 -2.92 -9.18
C GLN A 268 20.75 -1.94 -8.67
N GLY A 269 21.11 -0.94 -9.48
CA GLY A 269 21.97 0.16 -9.04
C GLY A 269 23.32 -0.29 -8.45
N GLY A 270 23.96 -1.31 -9.03
CA GLY A 270 25.24 -1.85 -8.54
C GLY A 270 25.14 -2.75 -7.30
N SER A 271 23.94 -3.15 -6.92
CA SER A 271 23.69 -4.02 -5.76
C SER A 271 22.74 -5.17 -6.08
N GLN A 272 22.65 -6.14 -5.16
CA GLN A 272 21.85 -7.35 -5.35
C GLN A 272 21.09 -7.78 -4.11
N SER A 273 19.95 -8.44 -4.31
CA SER A 273 19.20 -9.10 -3.23
C SER A 273 19.88 -10.39 -2.78
N PRO A 274 19.41 -11.04 -1.70
CA PRO A 274 19.64 -12.47 -1.49
C PRO A 274 19.10 -13.28 -2.67
N VAL A 275 19.56 -14.52 -2.80
CA VAL A 275 18.95 -15.48 -3.72
C VAL A 275 17.69 -16.02 -3.06
N TYR A 276 16.55 -15.77 -3.69
CA TYR A 276 15.26 -16.35 -3.32
C TYR A 276 14.99 -17.58 -4.17
N HIS A 277 14.00 -18.36 -3.75
CA HIS A 277 13.47 -19.45 -4.55
C HIS A 277 11.95 -19.51 -4.41
N TRP A 278 11.30 -20.01 -5.44
CA TRP A 278 9.87 -20.28 -5.45
C TRP A 278 9.62 -21.60 -6.16
N SER A 279 8.57 -22.30 -5.73
CA SER A 279 8.15 -23.54 -6.40
C SER A 279 6.66 -23.49 -6.70
N THR A 280 6.29 -23.97 -7.87
CA THR A 280 4.89 -24.28 -8.17
C THR A 280 4.39 -25.35 -7.21
N ALA A 281 3.10 -25.29 -6.87
CA ALA A 281 2.48 -26.31 -6.04
C ALA A 281 2.55 -27.68 -6.74
N ALA A 282 2.92 -28.73 -5.99
CA ALA A 282 2.95 -30.09 -6.49
C ALA A 282 1.58 -30.52 -7.02
N GLU A 283 1.56 -31.40 -8.04
CA GLU A 283 0.31 -31.99 -8.51
C GLU A 283 -0.24 -32.98 -7.47
N ARG A 284 -1.28 -32.56 -6.73
CA ARG A 284 -2.05 -33.37 -5.78
C ARG A 284 -3.55 -33.35 -6.12
N ALA A 285 -4.30 -34.38 -5.74
CA ALA A 285 -5.73 -34.46 -6.06
C ALA A 285 -6.56 -33.32 -5.42
N GLY A 286 -6.14 -32.84 -4.25
CA GLY A 286 -6.75 -31.70 -3.55
C GLY A 286 -5.80 -30.51 -3.44
N PHE A 287 -6.27 -29.46 -2.79
CA PHE A 287 -5.45 -28.29 -2.46
C PHE A 287 -5.84 -27.73 -1.09
N THR A 288 -4.96 -26.90 -0.55
CA THR A 288 -5.04 -26.22 0.75
C THR A 288 -4.72 -24.75 0.52
N PHE A 289 -5.42 -23.88 1.21
CA PHE A 289 -5.13 -22.46 1.18
C PHE A 289 -5.37 -21.86 2.56
N THR A 290 -4.74 -20.73 2.85
CA THR A 290 -5.04 -19.93 4.04
C THR A 290 -5.90 -18.74 3.65
N ALA A 291 -6.82 -18.36 4.53
CA ALA A 291 -7.63 -17.16 4.40
C ALA A 291 -7.48 -16.33 5.67
N TRP A 292 -7.21 -15.04 5.50
CA TRP A 292 -6.98 -14.09 6.57
C TRP A 292 -7.56 -12.73 6.14
N GLY A 293 -7.81 -11.84 7.08
CA GLY A 293 -8.33 -10.50 6.85
C GLY A 293 -8.06 -9.68 8.09
N ASP A 294 -8.34 -8.38 8.00
CA ASP A 294 -8.19 -7.46 9.12
C ASP A 294 -6.77 -7.50 9.72
N SER A 295 -5.74 -7.47 8.84
CA SER A 295 -4.34 -7.52 9.28
C SER A 295 -3.85 -6.20 9.90
N GLN A 296 -4.66 -5.15 9.82
CA GLN A 296 -4.27 -3.78 10.06
C GLN A 296 -3.88 -3.48 11.52
N GLY A 297 -2.82 -2.69 11.71
CA GLY A 297 -2.40 -2.14 13.00
C GLY A 297 -1.73 -3.13 13.97
N GLY A 298 -1.77 -4.44 13.68
CA GLY A 298 -1.24 -5.52 14.50
C GLY A 298 -0.01 -6.21 13.93
N TRP A 299 0.92 -5.49 13.32
CA TRP A 299 2.03 -6.04 12.50
C TRP A 299 2.81 -7.20 13.15
N PRO A 300 3.23 -7.13 14.44
CA PRO A 300 3.92 -8.26 15.07
C PRO A 300 3.05 -9.53 15.15
N THR A 301 1.74 -9.36 15.39
CA THR A 301 0.76 -10.45 15.40
C THR A 301 0.58 -11.00 14.00
N PHE A 302 0.37 -10.15 12.99
CA PHE A 302 0.20 -10.59 11.61
C PHE A 302 1.47 -11.30 11.08
N ALA A 303 2.67 -10.79 11.37
CA ALA A 303 3.92 -11.44 11.02
C ALA A 303 4.08 -12.82 11.69
N ARG A 304 3.57 -13.00 12.92
CA ARG A 304 3.54 -14.32 13.58
C ARG A 304 2.56 -15.25 12.88
N LEU A 305 1.35 -14.78 12.56
CA LEU A 305 0.35 -15.56 11.83
C LEU A 305 0.85 -15.94 10.44
N SER A 306 1.51 -15.03 9.72
CA SER A 306 2.14 -15.26 8.42
C SER A 306 3.16 -16.41 8.47
N ARG A 307 3.99 -16.48 9.51
CA ARG A 307 4.92 -17.61 9.70
C ARG A 307 4.20 -18.94 9.96
N LEU A 308 3.10 -18.92 10.72
CA LEU A 308 2.30 -20.12 10.97
C LEU A 308 1.63 -20.60 9.67
N MET A 309 1.04 -19.67 8.90
CA MET A 309 0.48 -19.97 7.59
C MET A 309 1.52 -20.56 6.64
N ALA A 310 2.74 -20.02 6.64
CA ALA A 310 3.83 -20.54 5.81
C ALA A 310 4.25 -21.96 6.21
N ALA A 311 4.25 -22.27 7.51
CA ALA A 311 4.61 -23.60 8.02
C ALA A 311 3.62 -24.71 7.61
N ASP A 312 2.38 -24.36 7.28
CA ASP A 312 1.37 -25.29 6.77
C ASP A 312 1.54 -25.60 5.27
N HIS A 313 2.47 -24.93 4.57
CA HIS A 313 2.74 -25.08 3.15
C HIS A 313 1.48 -25.02 2.25
N PRO A 314 0.67 -23.95 2.34
CA PRO A 314 -0.54 -23.81 1.54
C PRO A 314 -0.21 -23.61 0.06
N ASP A 315 -1.10 -24.10 -0.81
CA ASP A 315 -0.97 -23.93 -2.26
C ASP A 315 -1.11 -22.46 -2.70
N PHE A 316 -1.86 -21.67 -1.94
CA PHE A 316 -1.97 -20.22 -2.05
C PHE A 316 -2.55 -19.62 -0.76
N SER A 317 -2.53 -18.29 -0.64
CA SER A 317 -3.08 -17.56 0.49
C SER A 317 -3.98 -16.41 0.03
N ILE A 318 -5.06 -16.11 0.75
CA ILE A 318 -6.03 -15.07 0.43
C ILE A 318 -6.09 -14.06 1.58
N GLY A 319 -5.89 -12.78 1.26
CA GLY A 319 -6.18 -11.67 2.17
C GLY A 319 -7.56 -11.09 1.85
N LEU A 320 -8.45 -10.96 2.82
CA LEU A 320 -9.88 -10.68 2.65
C LEU A 320 -10.25 -9.20 2.85
N GLY A 321 -9.31 -8.29 2.59
CA GLY A 321 -9.49 -6.86 2.82
C GLY A 321 -8.98 -6.38 4.18
N ASP A 322 -8.93 -5.07 4.31
CA ASP A 322 -8.40 -4.34 5.46
C ASP A 322 -6.97 -4.79 5.77
N LEU A 323 -6.15 -4.71 4.73
CA LEU A 323 -4.73 -5.05 4.77
C LEU A 323 -3.97 -4.03 5.63
N VAL A 324 -4.30 -2.75 5.46
CA VAL A 324 -3.80 -1.60 6.22
C VAL A 324 -4.91 -0.84 6.94
N SER A 325 -4.55 0.05 7.88
CA SER A 325 -5.53 0.84 8.66
C SER A 325 -5.85 2.17 8.00
N ASP A 326 -4.90 2.68 7.22
CA ASP A 326 -5.00 3.91 6.46
C ASP A 326 -4.28 3.69 5.12
N GLY A 327 -5.06 3.48 4.06
CA GLY A 327 -4.56 3.21 2.72
C GLY A 327 -3.78 4.37 2.11
N ALA A 328 -3.77 5.55 2.73
CA ALA A 328 -3.01 6.71 2.24
C ALA A 328 -1.56 6.72 2.73
N LEU A 329 -1.23 5.91 3.74
CA LEU A 329 0.07 5.95 4.39
C LEU A 329 0.98 4.86 3.86
N HIS A 330 2.01 5.24 3.10
CA HIS A 330 3.00 4.33 2.54
C HIS A 330 3.68 3.47 3.62
N THR A 331 3.90 4.04 4.80
CA THR A 331 4.46 3.33 5.95
C THR A 331 3.65 2.09 6.34
N GLN A 332 2.31 2.15 6.30
CA GLN A 332 1.48 1.01 6.65
C GLN A 332 1.53 -0.09 5.59
N TRP A 333 1.60 0.28 4.31
CA TRP A 333 1.80 -0.69 3.23
C TRP A 333 3.14 -1.42 3.36
N PHE A 334 4.18 -0.71 3.79
CA PHE A 334 5.50 -1.29 3.99
C PHE A 334 5.50 -2.26 5.19
N ASP A 335 4.91 -1.86 6.31
CA ASP A 335 4.74 -2.73 7.49
C ASP A 335 3.92 -3.98 7.15
N PHE A 336 2.86 -3.82 6.35
CA PHE A 336 2.02 -4.92 5.86
C PHE A 336 2.83 -5.89 4.99
N LEU A 337 3.55 -5.39 3.97
CA LEU A 337 4.35 -6.23 3.07
C LEU A 337 5.48 -6.96 3.82
N ALA A 338 6.15 -6.29 4.75
CA ALA A 338 7.17 -6.90 5.60
C ALA A 338 6.58 -8.03 6.46
N SER A 339 5.38 -7.81 7.02
CA SER A 339 4.66 -8.79 7.82
C SER A 339 4.10 -9.96 6.98
N LEU A 340 3.73 -9.70 5.74
CA LEU A 340 3.23 -10.70 4.79
C LEU A 340 4.37 -11.61 4.27
N GLY A 341 5.60 -11.08 4.18
CA GLY A 341 6.79 -11.74 3.63
C GLY A 341 6.91 -13.25 3.90
N PRO A 342 6.80 -13.74 5.16
CA PRO A 342 6.98 -15.15 5.47
C PRO A 342 6.11 -16.12 4.66
N VAL A 343 4.82 -15.81 4.45
CA VAL A 343 3.91 -16.63 3.61
C VAL A 343 4.05 -16.26 2.13
N ALA A 344 4.17 -14.96 1.82
CA ALA A 344 4.25 -14.44 0.45
C ALA A 344 5.53 -14.86 -0.30
N GLY A 345 6.62 -15.11 0.40
CA GLY A 345 7.88 -15.59 -0.17
C GLY A 345 7.82 -17.05 -0.61
N GLN A 346 6.81 -17.82 -0.17
CA GLN A 346 6.70 -19.26 -0.43
C GLN A 346 5.51 -19.63 -1.32
N THR A 347 4.45 -18.82 -1.32
CA THR A 347 3.19 -19.15 -2.00
C THR A 347 2.60 -17.94 -2.71
N VAL A 348 1.68 -18.21 -3.64
CA VAL A 348 0.94 -17.14 -4.32
C VAL A 348 -0.04 -16.49 -3.34
N VAL A 349 -0.07 -15.17 -3.30
CA VAL A 349 -1.03 -14.41 -2.49
C VAL A 349 -2.09 -13.74 -3.37
N TYR A 350 -3.33 -13.75 -2.90
CA TYR A 350 -4.46 -13.04 -3.49
C TYR A 350 -5.06 -12.05 -2.46
N PRO A 351 -4.44 -10.88 -2.27
CA PRO A 351 -5.02 -9.87 -1.40
C PRO A 351 -6.21 -9.21 -2.12
N VAL A 352 -7.31 -9.08 -1.41
CA VAL A 352 -8.53 -8.36 -1.78
C VAL A 352 -8.51 -7.02 -1.05
N VAL A 353 -9.09 -5.99 -1.66
CA VAL A 353 -9.18 -4.65 -1.07
C VAL A 353 -10.32 -4.59 -0.04
N GLY A 354 -10.09 -3.95 1.10
CA GLY A 354 -11.11 -3.57 2.08
C GLY A 354 -11.31 -2.05 2.13
N ASN A 355 -12.23 -1.57 2.97
CA ASN A 355 -12.52 -0.14 3.11
C ASN A 355 -11.32 0.65 3.65
N HIS A 356 -10.53 0.07 4.56
CA HIS A 356 -9.35 0.74 5.11
C HIS A 356 -8.16 0.79 4.14
N ASP A 357 -8.20 0.00 3.06
CA ASP A 357 -7.17 -0.03 2.03
C ASP A 357 -7.31 1.11 1.00
N TYR A 358 -8.42 1.86 1.08
CA TYR A 358 -8.59 3.12 0.37
C TYR A 358 -7.79 4.22 1.04
N ASP A 359 -7.43 5.22 0.26
CA ASP A 359 -6.50 6.26 0.67
C ASP A 359 -7.06 7.28 1.67
N GLY A 360 -8.22 7.03 2.28
CA GLY A 360 -8.88 7.98 3.17
C GLY A 360 -9.38 9.25 2.45
N PHE A 361 -9.08 9.42 1.16
CA PHE A 361 -9.66 10.42 0.27
C PHE A 361 -10.96 9.84 -0.29
N TYR A 362 -12.01 9.92 0.52
CA TYR A 362 -13.36 9.58 0.07
C TYR A 362 -13.97 10.70 -0.79
N ASP A 363 -13.15 11.29 -1.65
CA ASP A 363 -13.57 12.24 -2.68
C ASP A 363 -13.78 11.50 -4.02
N ASP A 364 -13.00 10.44 -4.30
CA ASP A 364 -13.06 9.67 -5.55
C ASP A 364 -13.19 8.14 -5.39
N LEU A 365 -12.99 7.60 -4.18
CA LEU A 365 -12.95 6.15 -3.90
C LEU A 365 -11.93 5.44 -4.79
N ILE A 366 -10.68 5.92 -4.81
CA ILE A 366 -9.57 5.28 -5.52
C ILE A 366 -8.55 4.73 -4.50
N PRO A 367 -8.30 3.41 -4.44
CA PRO A 367 -7.34 2.84 -3.52
C PRO A 367 -5.92 2.89 -4.12
N ALA A 368 -5.38 4.09 -4.31
CA ALA A 368 -4.18 4.32 -5.13
C ALA A 368 -2.94 3.54 -4.66
N LEU A 369 -2.69 3.48 -3.35
CA LEU A 369 -1.54 2.75 -2.82
C LEU A 369 -1.74 1.24 -2.81
N TYR A 370 -2.97 0.74 -2.65
CA TYR A 370 -3.28 -0.68 -2.91
C TYR A 370 -2.95 -1.01 -4.37
N GLN A 371 -3.40 -0.17 -5.31
CA GLN A 371 -3.16 -0.40 -6.74
C GLN A 371 -1.67 -0.43 -7.09
N ARG A 372 -0.92 0.50 -6.48
CA ARG A 372 0.53 0.58 -6.59
C ARG A 372 1.23 -0.63 -5.99
N TYR A 373 0.99 -0.92 -4.71
CA TYR A 373 1.78 -1.89 -3.95
C TYR A 373 1.31 -3.32 -4.08
N ILE A 374 0.04 -3.55 -4.37
CA ILE A 374 -0.59 -4.87 -4.34
C ILE A 374 -1.01 -5.32 -5.73
N ARG A 375 -1.95 -4.63 -6.38
CA ARG A 375 -2.46 -4.98 -7.71
C ARG A 375 -3.40 -3.92 -8.28
N GLU A 376 -3.36 -3.71 -9.59
CA GLU A 376 -4.19 -2.70 -10.29
C GLU A 376 -5.71 -2.93 -10.19
N ASP A 377 -6.17 -4.18 -10.22
CA ASP A 377 -7.61 -4.49 -10.14
C ASP A 377 -8.07 -4.63 -8.69
N THR A 378 -9.22 -4.04 -8.36
CA THR A 378 -9.84 -4.18 -7.04
C THR A 378 -10.78 -5.38 -6.94
N TYR A 379 -11.34 -5.84 -8.06
CA TYR A 379 -12.10 -7.09 -8.19
C TYR A 379 -11.49 -7.98 -9.28
N PHE A 380 -11.50 -9.29 -9.07
CA PHE A 380 -10.84 -10.24 -9.96
C PHE A 380 -11.28 -11.67 -9.67
N ALA A 381 -10.93 -12.59 -10.58
CA ALA A 381 -11.21 -14.00 -10.41
C ALA A 381 -10.01 -14.86 -10.80
N TRP A 382 -9.93 -16.07 -10.27
CA TRP A 382 -8.91 -17.04 -10.65
C TRP A 382 -9.43 -18.47 -10.55
N ARG A 383 -8.84 -19.36 -11.34
CA ARG A 383 -9.04 -20.80 -11.24
C ARG A 383 -7.92 -21.40 -10.42
N TYR A 384 -8.28 -22.24 -9.47
CA TYR A 384 -7.33 -23.13 -8.82
C TYR A 384 -7.91 -24.54 -8.80
N ARG A 385 -7.33 -25.43 -9.60
CA ARG A 385 -7.83 -26.78 -9.85
C ARG A 385 -9.32 -26.77 -10.22
N ASN A 386 -10.14 -27.50 -9.46
CA ASN A 386 -11.58 -27.65 -9.67
C ASN A 386 -12.41 -26.52 -9.03
N CYS A 387 -11.79 -25.45 -8.53
CA CYS A 387 -12.46 -24.32 -7.91
C CYS A 387 -12.24 -23.03 -8.70
N TYR A 388 -13.29 -22.23 -8.73
CA TYR A 388 -13.29 -20.88 -9.30
C TYR A 388 -13.55 -19.88 -8.19
N PHE A 389 -12.60 -18.97 -7.98
CA PHE A 389 -12.65 -17.97 -6.93
C PHE A 389 -12.95 -16.61 -7.56
N VAL A 390 -13.80 -15.84 -6.87
CA VAL A 390 -14.21 -14.50 -7.29
C VAL A 390 -14.03 -13.57 -6.10
N ALA A 391 -13.16 -12.58 -6.25
CA ALA A 391 -12.99 -11.47 -5.34
C ALA A 391 -13.78 -10.27 -5.87
N LEU A 392 -14.64 -9.72 -5.01
CA LEU A 392 -15.47 -8.55 -5.30
C LEU A 392 -15.02 -7.40 -4.40
N ASP A 393 -15.24 -6.19 -4.89
CA ASP A 393 -14.95 -4.94 -4.21
C ASP A 393 -16.26 -4.20 -3.93
N PRO A 394 -16.80 -4.29 -2.70
CA PRO A 394 -18.02 -3.59 -2.33
C PRO A 394 -17.80 -2.10 -2.04
N ASN A 395 -16.57 -1.60 -2.10
CA ASN A 395 -16.20 -0.24 -1.71
C ASN A 395 -16.13 0.74 -2.90
N GLU A 396 -16.39 0.27 -4.13
CA GLU A 396 -16.51 1.13 -5.32
C GLU A 396 -17.67 2.14 -5.22
N GLN A 397 -18.57 1.99 -4.24
CA GLN A 397 -19.66 2.91 -3.96
C GLN A 397 -19.84 3.12 -2.46
N PHE A 398 -20.18 4.35 -2.09
CA PHE A 398 -20.58 4.68 -0.72
C PHE A 398 -22.11 4.55 -0.53
N PRO A 399 -22.59 3.94 0.57
CA PRO A 399 -21.79 3.36 1.65
C PRO A 399 -21.20 1.98 1.31
N LEU A 400 -21.92 1.12 0.60
CA LEU A 400 -21.37 -0.09 -0.02
C LEU A 400 -22.16 -0.41 -1.28
N GLY A 401 -21.49 -0.87 -2.33
CA GLY A 401 -22.14 -1.28 -3.58
C GLY A 401 -21.16 -1.66 -4.67
N PHE A 402 -21.67 -2.35 -5.69
CA PHE A 402 -20.91 -2.73 -6.88
C PHE A 402 -21.23 -1.78 -8.03
N SER A 403 -20.20 -1.26 -8.70
CA SER A 403 -20.38 -0.50 -9.94
C SER A 403 -21.11 -1.33 -11.00
N ASP A 404 -21.81 -0.66 -11.93
CA ASP A 404 -22.43 -1.34 -13.07
C ASP A 404 -21.39 -2.14 -13.88
N LYS A 405 -20.15 -1.63 -13.94
CA LYS A 405 -19.00 -2.31 -14.56
C LYS A 405 -18.68 -3.62 -13.83
N GLN A 406 -18.55 -3.60 -12.51
CA GLN A 406 -18.27 -4.80 -11.72
C GLN A 406 -19.42 -5.81 -11.77
N GLN A 407 -20.68 -5.35 -11.75
CA GLN A 407 -21.85 -6.22 -11.90
C GLN A 407 -21.88 -6.91 -13.26
N ALA A 408 -21.62 -6.18 -14.35
CA ALA A 408 -21.54 -6.74 -15.69
C ALA A 408 -20.37 -7.74 -15.81
N TRP A 409 -19.22 -7.40 -15.24
CA TRP A 409 -18.05 -8.28 -15.16
C TRP A 409 -18.36 -9.58 -14.41
N LEU A 410 -19.02 -9.51 -13.26
CA LEU A 410 -19.39 -10.67 -12.46
C LEU A 410 -20.33 -11.60 -13.23
N ARG A 411 -21.35 -11.05 -13.92
CA ARG A 411 -22.25 -11.85 -14.77
C ARG A 411 -21.47 -12.59 -15.86
N ALA A 412 -20.46 -11.95 -16.45
CA ALA A 412 -19.61 -12.59 -17.45
C ALA A 412 -18.70 -13.69 -16.88
N GLN A 413 -18.29 -13.60 -15.60
CA GLN A 413 -17.52 -14.66 -14.94
C GLN A 413 -18.37 -15.90 -14.60
N MET A 414 -19.69 -15.73 -14.45
CA MET A 414 -20.63 -16.80 -14.09
C MET A 414 -21.30 -17.47 -15.30
N ALA A 415 -21.14 -16.92 -16.50
CA ALA A 415 -21.61 -17.49 -17.76
C ALA A 415 -20.64 -18.57 -18.26
#